data_AF-A0A955IIA4-F1
#
_entry.id   AF-A0A955IIA4-F1
#
_cell.length_a   1.000
_cell.length_b   1.000
_cell.length_c   1.000
_cell.angle_alpha   90.00
_cell.angle_beta   90.00
_cell.angle_gamma   90.00
#
_symmetry.space_group_name_H-M   'P 1'
#
loop_
_entity.id
_entity.type
_entity.pdbx_description
1 polymer ?
#
loop_
_entity_poly.entity_id
_entity_poly.type
_entity_poly.pdbx_seq_one_letter_code
_entity_poly.pdbx_strand_id
1 'polypeptide(L)'
;MSKCFVSRSRLFGSAALLASLAGTLVSSASAQVGDSPMGQTGVPMADVSAWFTEPVAPAGSVEQRLSEASRLLADGQVVRAQRVVTSLIENNGAAALSNRERQRATQLWEQVGQRLTVLNPQDYSLQRAELNMAEGNLIMAERHAEGVRDAGAATPMQRMAAVNLLDQIASRRIELELLVPDAMARAEQAFEGGRLGEAKALIHAVQFSGVSLTDDQRVALATYKSRIMALEAGQGTVLASAMAEAQPGVVQRNTGVTTFDTQPTADPLDEARRVAAQSLRAEADGYYQSGQYAQASQAYSRLLSEFRQYLAPEEIGMIEGRVNETRSIALQGGQPISEVERQRQVENQRISAEFANLLEQADTALNEGDTDGAGRLSSRALALIENNESYFAQSEVDRLKAEAQAMQQRVDARRRQQETANAATEAARLR
;
A
#
# COMPACT_ATOMS: atom_id res chain seq x y z
N MET A 1 21.60 26.48 -47.90
CA MET A 1 22.49 25.71 -47.00
C MET A 1 21.62 25.01 -45.95
N SER A 2 21.08 23.84 -46.30
CA SER A 2 20.16 23.08 -45.46
C SER A 2 20.94 22.11 -44.59
N LYS A 3 20.84 22.27 -43.27
CA LYS A 3 21.45 21.35 -42.29
C LYS A 3 20.52 20.16 -42.10
N CYS A 4 20.84 19.04 -42.72
CA CYS A 4 20.26 17.73 -42.42
C CYS A 4 20.62 17.33 -40.97
N PHE A 5 19.60 17.26 -40.11
CA PHE A 5 19.72 16.70 -38.77
C PHE A 5 19.51 15.19 -38.86
N VAL A 6 20.59 14.42 -38.85
CA VAL A 6 20.54 12.95 -38.82
C VAL A 6 20.23 12.52 -37.39
N SER A 7 18.98 12.15 -37.15
CA SER A 7 18.54 11.49 -35.92
C SER A 7 19.14 10.08 -35.87
N ARG A 8 20.09 9.85 -34.96
CA ARG A 8 20.63 8.53 -34.67
C ARG A 8 19.67 7.80 -33.72
N SER A 9 18.74 7.03 -34.30
CA SER A 9 17.98 6.02 -33.58
C SER A 9 18.94 4.94 -33.07
N ARG A 10 19.23 4.95 -31.77
CA ARG A 10 19.90 3.82 -31.10
C ARG A 10 18.88 2.70 -30.92
N LEU A 11 18.93 1.73 -31.83
CA LEU A 11 18.30 0.43 -31.65
C LEU A 11 18.94 -0.23 -30.42
N PHE A 12 18.19 -0.31 -29.32
CA PHE A 12 18.52 -1.17 -28.19
C PHE A 12 18.30 -2.63 -28.62
N GLY A 13 19.40 -3.29 -28.98
CA GLY A 13 19.44 -4.73 -29.14
C GLY A 13 19.50 -5.41 -27.77
N SER A 14 18.34 -5.68 -27.18
CA SER A 14 18.21 -6.55 -26.00
C SER A 14 17.70 -7.92 -26.45
N ALA A 15 18.57 -8.69 -27.09
CA ALA A 15 18.32 -10.08 -27.45
C ALA A 15 19.61 -10.88 -27.25
N ALA A 16 19.88 -11.28 -26.01
CA ALA A 16 20.72 -12.44 -25.63
C ALA A 16 20.89 -12.48 -24.10
N LEU A 17 20.02 -13.23 -23.41
CA LEU A 17 20.33 -13.87 -22.12
C LEU A 17 19.14 -14.76 -21.69
N LEU A 18 18.97 -15.86 -22.41
CA LEU A 18 18.21 -17.03 -21.95
C LEU A 18 19.02 -18.27 -22.33
N ALA A 19 19.95 -18.67 -21.46
CA ALA A 19 20.48 -20.03 -21.31
C ALA A 19 21.73 -20.04 -20.41
N SER A 20 21.54 -20.20 -19.10
CA SER A 20 22.54 -20.85 -18.21
C SER A 20 22.00 -21.08 -16.80
N LEU A 21 20.99 -21.95 -16.68
CA LEU A 21 20.76 -22.71 -15.44
C LEU A 21 21.20 -24.15 -15.71
N ALA A 22 22.53 -24.32 -15.74
CA ALA A 22 23.17 -25.62 -15.76
C ALA A 22 23.16 -26.20 -14.35
N GLY A 23 22.66 -27.43 -14.23
CA GLY A 23 22.47 -28.13 -12.98
C GLY A 23 23.74 -28.26 -12.14
N THR A 24 23.60 -27.96 -10.87
CA THR A 24 24.50 -28.45 -9.83
C THR A 24 24.30 -29.94 -9.66
N LEU A 25 25.21 -30.71 -10.26
CA LEU A 25 25.41 -32.13 -9.98
C LEU A 25 25.76 -32.28 -8.48
N VAL A 26 24.88 -32.95 -7.74
CA VAL A 26 25.17 -33.43 -6.39
C VAL A 26 26.20 -34.55 -6.53
N SER A 27 27.44 -34.27 -6.14
CA SER A 27 28.47 -35.29 -5.96
C SER A 27 28.08 -36.22 -4.81
N SER A 28 27.64 -37.43 -5.13
CA SER A 28 27.43 -38.52 -4.18
C SER A 28 28.78 -39.02 -3.66
N ALA A 29 29.18 -38.56 -2.48
CA ALA A 29 30.27 -39.15 -1.73
C ALA A 29 29.77 -40.44 -1.04
N SER A 30 30.10 -41.59 -1.64
CA SER A 30 29.95 -42.89 -1.00
C SER A 30 31.09 -43.11 0.00
N ALA A 31 30.78 -43.08 1.30
CA ALA A 31 31.71 -43.52 2.33
C ALA A 31 31.00 -44.29 3.46
N GLN A 32 31.46 -45.54 3.60
CA GLN A 32 31.55 -46.36 4.81
C GLN A 32 30.27 -46.75 5.56
N VAL A 33 29.89 -48.01 5.28
CA VAL A 33 29.13 -48.91 6.15
C VAL A 33 29.86 -49.06 7.49
N GLY A 34 29.36 -48.38 8.51
CA GLY A 34 29.70 -48.59 9.91
C GLY A 34 28.44 -49.07 10.63
N ASP A 35 28.49 -50.31 11.10
CA ASP A 35 27.46 -50.99 11.88
C ASP A 35 27.14 -50.16 13.14
N SER A 36 25.89 -49.71 13.29
CA SER A 36 25.44 -48.91 14.44
C SER A 36 23.96 -49.20 14.74
N PRO A 37 23.60 -49.15 16.03
CA PRO A 37 22.44 -49.84 16.58
C PRO A 37 21.13 -49.18 16.15
N MET A 38 20.06 -49.98 16.14
CA MET A 38 18.67 -49.57 15.87
C MET A 38 18.29 -48.33 16.68
N GLY A 39 18.46 -47.16 16.09
CA GLY A 39 18.13 -45.86 16.65
C GLY A 39 17.37 -45.07 15.61
N GLN A 40 16.12 -44.72 15.95
CA GLN A 40 15.22 -43.78 15.28
C GLN A 40 15.72 -43.23 13.94
N THR A 41 15.23 -43.80 12.84
CA THR A 41 15.26 -43.17 11.52
C THR A 41 14.36 -41.93 11.52
N GLY A 42 14.85 -40.85 12.12
CA GLY A 42 14.29 -39.52 11.91
C GLY A 42 14.57 -39.13 10.46
N VAL A 43 13.55 -39.13 9.62
CA VAL A 43 13.64 -38.55 8.28
C VAL A 43 14.13 -37.11 8.47
N PRO A 44 15.23 -36.68 7.82
CA PRO A 44 15.69 -35.31 7.93
C PRO A 44 14.57 -34.41 7.40
N MET A 45 13.88 -33.73 8.33
CA MET A 45 12.91 -32.68 8.00
C MET A 45 13.66 -31.65 7.15
N ALA A 46 13.32 -31.55 5.87
CA ALA A 46 13.88 -30.55 4.97
C ALA A 46 13.74 -29.17 5.63
N ASP A 47 14.82 -28.40 5.60
CA ASP A 47 14.88 -27.09 6.24
C ASP A 47 14.00 -26.09 5.47
N VAL A 48 12.76 -25.92 5.93
CA VAL A 48 11.76 -25.01 5.37
C VAL A 48 12.12 -23.54 5.61
N SER A 49 13.16 -23.26 6.40
CA SER A 49 13.79 -21.93 6.41
C SER A 49 14.23 -21.49 5.00
N ALA A 50 14.48 -22.44 4.09
CA ALA A 50 14.81 -22.15 2.71
C ALA A 50 13.63 -21.62 1.86
N TRP A 51 12.37 -21.82 2.29
CA TRP A 51 11.17 -21.48 1.49
C TRP A 51 10.92 -19.98 1.41
N PHE A 52 11.26 -19.30 2.50
CA PHE A 52 11.22 -17.86 2.61
C PHE A 52 12.61 -17.43 3.02
N THR A 53 13.57 -17.66 2.12
CA THR A 53 14.74 -16.81 2.13
C THR A 53 14.22 -15.42 1.82
N GLU A 54 13.82 -14.69 2.88
CA GLU A 54 13.81 -13.24 2.88
C GLU A 54 15.05 -12.85 2.08
N PRO A 55 14.91 -12.21 0.91
CA PRO A 55 15.94 -12.18 -0.11
C PRO A 55 17.20 -11.75 0.60
N VAL A 56 18.10 -12.73 0.83
CA VAL A 56 19.13 -12.59 1.86
C VAL A 56 19.90 -11.38 1.39
N ALA A 57 19.78 -10.29 2.15
CA ALA A 57 20.34 -9.03 1.71
C ALA A 57 21.78 -9.35 1.33
N PRO A 58 22.20 -9.07 0.08
CA PRO A 58 23.31 -9.76 -0.56
C PRO A 58 24.46 -9.88 0.43
N ALA A 59 24.81 -11.11 0.82
CA ALA A 59 25.83 -11.34 1.83
C ALA A 59 27.12 -10.73 1.30
N GLY A 60 27.58 -9.66 1.94
CA GLY A 60 28.62 -8.82 1.37
C GLY A 60 28.84 -7.55 2.18
N SER A 61 30.01 -6.95 1.98
CA SER A 61 30.31 -5.66 2.59
C SER A 61 29.38 -4.58 2.07
N VAL A 62 29.20 -3.51 2.85
CA VAL A 62 28.43 -2.31 2.43
C VAL A 62 28.90 -1.81 1.06
N GLU A 63 30.21 -1.78 0.83
CA GLU A 63 30.82 -1.39 -0.44
C GLU A 63 30.43 -2.29 -1.63
N GLN A 64 30.30 -3.61 -1.42
CA GLN A 64 29.83 -4.54 -2.45
C GLN A 64 28.38 -4.24 -2.82
N ARG A 65 27.51 -3.99 -1.83
CA ARG A 65 26.10 -3.66 -2.06
C ARG A 65 25.91 -2.31 -2.75
N LEU A 66 26.71 -1.29 -2.41
CA LEU A 66 26.71 0.00 -3.12
C LEU A 66 27.18 -0.15 -4.57
N SER A 67 28.16 -1.02 -4.81
CA SER A 67 28.64 -1.32 -6.17
C SER A 67 27.59 -2.10 -6.98
N GLU A 68 26.88 -3.03 -6.35
CA GLU A 68 25.75 -3.73 -6.95
C GLU A 68 24.60 -2.78 -7.30
N ALA A 69 24.19 -1.89 -6.38
CA ALA A 69 23.17 -0.88 -6.66
C ALA A 69 23.55 0.02 -7.85
N SER A 70 24.83 0.43 -7.93
CA SER A 70 25.35 1.20 -9.07
C SER A 70 25.27 0.42 -10.38
N ARG A 71 25.52 -0.89 -10.36
CA ARG A 71 25.41 -1.77 -11.54
C ARG A 71 23.96 -1.93 -11.97
N LEU A 72 23.05 -2.22 -11.02
CA LEU A 72 21.61 -2.31 -11.29
C LEU A 72 21.06 -1.03 -11.92
N LEU A 73 21.53 0.14 -11.46
CA LEU A 73 21.15 1.42 -12.04
C LEU A 73 21.68 1.60 -13.47
N ALA A 74 22.90 1.14 -13.76
CA ALA A 74 23.48 1.16 -15.10
C ALA A 74 22.75 0.22 -16.07
N ASP A 75 22.27 -0.92 -15.57
CA ASP A 75 21.47 -1.91 -16.32
C ASP A 75 20.01 -1.46 -16.51
N GLY A 76 19.62 -0.31 -15.95
CA GLY A 76 18.26 0.23 -16.02
C GLY A 76 17.28 -0.37 -15.02
N GLN A 77 17.72 -1.22 -14.08
CA GLN A 77 16.92 -1.82 -13.02
C GLN A 77 16.79 -0.88 -11.81
N VAL A 78 16.17 0.28 -12.05
CA VAL A 78 16.08 1.39 -11.09
C VAL A 78 15.35 0.98 -9.80
N VAL A 79 14.28 0.21 -9.89
CA VAL A 79 13.49 -0.21 -8.71
C VAL A 79 14.28 -1.16 -7.81
N ARG A 80 15.06 -2.08 -8.40
CA ARG A 80 15.94 -2.98 -7.63
C ARG A 80 17.10 -2.22 -7.00
N ALA A 81 17.72 -1.30 -7.75
CA ALA A 81 18.76 -0.42 -7.22
C ALA A 81 18.25 0.39 -6.01
N GLN A 82 17.03 0.95 -6.11
CA GLN A 82 16.37 1.64 -5.00
C GLN A 82 16.26 0.73 -3.77
N ARG A 83 15.74 -0.49 -3.94
CA ARG A 83 15.57 -1.45 -2.83
C ARG A 83 16.88 -1.76 -2.13
N VAL A 84 17.97 -1.96 -2.87
CA VAL A 84 19.30 -2.20 -2.30
C VAL A 84 19.77 -1.00 -1.47
N VAL A 85 19.68 0.22 -2.00
CA VAL A 85 20.10 1.43 -1.28
C VAL A 85 19.24 1.68 -0.04
N THR A 86 17.92 1.53 -0.13
CA THR A 86 17.02 1.66 1.03
C THR A 86 17.37 0.63 2.11
N SER A 87 17.55 -0.65 1.74
CA SER A 87 17.88 -1.71 2.68
C SER A 87 19.20 -1.47 3.42
N LEU A 88 20.19 -0.83 2.76
CA LEU A 88 21.45 -0.45 3.38
C LEU A 88 21.27 0.61 4.46
N ILE A 89 20.38 1.58 4.21
CA ILE A 89 20.09 2.69 5.13
C ILE A 89 19.27 2.19 6.33
N GLU A 90 18.28 1.32 6.09
CA GLU A 90 17.41 0.74 7.12
C GLU A 90 18.16 -0.23 8.05
N ASN A 91 18.89 -1.21 7.50
CA ASN A 91 19.41 -2.32 8.29
C ASN A 91 20.66 -2.00 9.11
N ASN A 92 21.53 -1.11 8.62
CA ASN A 92 22.78 -0.78 9.32
C ASN A 92 22.62 0.46 10.23
N GLY A 93 21.53 1.21 10.06
CA GLY A 93 21.41 2.57 10.56
C GLY A 93 22.43 3.51 9.91
N ALA A 94 22.07 4.79 9.76
CA ALA A 94 22.99 5.78 9.18
C ALA A 94 24.33 5.89 9.92
N ALA A 95 24.37 5.47 11.20
CA ALA A 95 25.53 5.54 12.09
C ALA A 95 26.62 4.48 11.79
N ALA A 96 26.27 3.31 11.27
CA ALA A 96 27.26 2.25 10.99
C ALA A 96 28.02 2.45 9.66
N LEU A 97 27.50 3.30 8.78
CA LEU A 97 28.16 3.65 7.52
C LEU A 97 29.32 4.62 7.75
N SER A 98 30.48 4.34 7.16
CA SER A 98 31.57 5.31 7.12
C SER A 98 31.14 6.59 6.37
N ASN A 99 31.81 7.71 6.63
CA ASN A 99 31.49 8.98 5.96
C ASN A 99 31.53 8.86 4.42
N ARG A 100 32.46 8.06 3.90
CA ARG A 100 32.58 7.80 2.45
C ARG A 100 31.41 6.96 1.92
N GLU A 101 31.03 5.90 2.62
CA GLU A 101 29.89 5.06 2.23
C GLU A 101 28.58 5.84 2.31
N ARG A 102 28.38 6.67 3.35
CA ARG A 102 27.21 7.52 3.49
C ARG A 102 27.10 8.51 2.34
N GLN A 103 28.18 9.20 2.00
CA GLN A 103 28.20 10.12 0.85
C GLN A 103 27.85 9.41 -0.46
N ARG A 104 28.40 8.21 -0.69
CA ARG A 104 28.10 7.42 -1.88
C ARG A 104 26.66 6.90 -1.92
N ALA A 105 26.13 6.45 -0.77
CA ALA A 105 24.74 6.02 -0.65
C ALA A 105 23.78 7.17 -0.95
N THR A 106 24.03 8.38 -0.42
CA THR A 106 23.25 9.58 -0.73
C THR A 106 23.29 9.93 -2.22
N GLN A 107 24.48 9.92 -2.84
CA GLN A 107 24.63 10.19 -4.27
C GLN A 107 23.87 9.17 -5.13
N LEU A 108 23.94 7.88 -4.79
CA LEU A 108 23.19 6.84 -5.50
C LEU A 108 21.68 7.01 -5.30
N TRP A 109 21.23 7.36 -4.09
CA TRP A 109 19.82 7.63 -3.81
C TRP A 109 19.27 8.78 -4.67
N GLU A 110 20.02 9.88 -4.79
CA GLU A 110 19.65 11.01 -5.64
C GLU A 110 19.57 10.60 -7.12
N GLN A 111 20.55 9.83 -7.62
CA GLN A 111 20.55 9.33 -8.99
C GLN A 111 19.37 8.39 -9.27
N VAL A 112 19.07 7.48 -8.34
CA VAL A 112 17.89 6.60 -8.40
C VAL A 112 16.61 7.43 -8.44
N GLY A 113 16.47 8.43 -7.57
CA GLY A 113 15.31 9.32 -7.55
C GLY A 113 15.11 10.06 -8.88
N GLN A 114 16.17 10.64 -9.44
CA GLN A 114 16.12 11.29 -10.76
C GLN A 114 15.70 10.32 -11.87
N ARG A 115 16.21 9.08 -11.84
CA ARG A 115 15.87 8.04 -12.83
C ARG A 115 14.43 7.56 -12.69
N LEU A 116 13.91 7.43 -11.48
CA LEU A 116 12.52 7.05 -11.23
C LEU A 116 11.54 8.09 -11.79
N THR A 117 11.83 9.38 -11.64
CA THR A 117 10.96 10.46 -12.13
C THR A 117 10.80 10.43 -13.65
N VAL A 118 11.82 10.00 -14.40
CA VAL A 118 11.78 9.92 -15.86
C VAL A 118 11.46 8.53 -16.39
N LEU A 119 11.29 7.54 -15.51
CA LEU A 119 11.00 6.15 -15.90
C LEU A 119 9.58 6.05 -16.44
N ASN A 120 9.39 5.32 -17.54
CA ASN A 120 8.06 5.06 -18.06
C ASN A 120 7.22 4.35 -16.98
N PRO A 121 5.96 4.77 -16.71
CA PRO A 121 5.12 4.14 -15.69
C PRO A 121 4.94 2.63 -15.87
N GLN A 122 4.92 2.13 -17.11
CA GLN A 122 4.80 0.71 -17.40
C GLN A 122 6.08 -0.06 -17.12
N ASP A 123 7.25 0.52 -17.43
CA ASP A 123 8.55 -0.08 -17.07
C ASP A 123 8.74 -0.10 -15.56
N TYR A 124 8.32 0.97 -14.87
CA TYR A 124 8.30 1.01 -13.41
C TYR A 124 7.45 -0.13 -12.84
N SER A 125 6.22 -0.31 -13.35
CA SER A 125 5.31 -1.36 -12.87
C SER A 125 5.87 -2.76 -13.15
N LEU A 126 6.49 -3.01 -14.32
CA LEU A 126 7.16 -4.28 -14.60
C LEU A 126 8.32 -4.57 -13.64
N GLN A 127 9.21 -3.59 -13.43
CA GLN A 127 10.32 -3.75 -12.48
C GLN A 127 9.82 -3.97 -11.05
N ARG A 128 8.71 -3.34 -10.67
CA ARG A 128 8.05 -3.53 -9.38
C ARG A 128 7.43 -4.93 -9.28
N ALA A 129 6.82 -5.44 -10.34
CA ALA A 129 6.29 -6.80 -10.39
C ALA A 129 7.40 -7.83 -10.19
N GLU A 130 8.52 -7.68 -10.90
CA GLU A 130 9.68 -8.56 -10.75
C GLU A 130 10.28 -8.53 -9.34
N LEU A 131 10.40 -7.33 -8.75
CA LEU A 131 10.91 -7.20 -7.39
C LEU A 131 9.97 -7.90 -6.38
N ASN A 132 8.66 -7.67 -6.48
CA ASN A 132 7.68 -8.33 -5.62
C ASN A 132 7.71 -9.85 -5.78
N MET A 133 7.89 -10.36 -7.00
CA MET A 133 8.03 -11.79 -7.25
C MET A 133 9.29 -12.34 -6.58
N ALA A 134 10.42 -11.62 -6.67
CA ALA A 134 11.67 -12.01 -6.02
C ALA A 134 11.59 -11.96 -4.48
N GLU A 135 10.79 -11.04 -3.92
CA GLU A 135 10.50 -10.94 -2.48
C GLU A 135 9.44 -11.95 -2.00
N GLY A 136 8.86 -12.76 -2.90
CA GLY A 136 7.81 -13.72 -2.58
C GLY A 136 6.41 -13.13 -2.41
N ASN A 137 6.22 -11.84 -2.72
CA ASN A 137 4.92 -11.17 -2.72
C ASN A 137 4.21 -11.34 -4.07
N LEU A 138 3.69 -12.54 -4.30
CA LEU A 138 3.08 -12.92 -5.58
C LEU A 138 1.77 -12.19 -5.87
N ILE A 139 1.05 -11.73 -4.85
CA ILE A 139 -0.19 -10.95 -5.02
C ILE A 139 0.15 -9.58 -5.63
N MET A 140 1.11 -8.87 -5.04
CA MET A 140 1.51 -7.55 -5.56
C MET A 140 2.21 -7.67 -6.90
N ALA A 141 3.01 -8.73 -7.09
CA ALA A 141 3.65 -9.02 -8.38
C ALA A 141 2.60 -9.19 -9.49
N GLU A 142 1.58 -10.00 -9.26
CA GLU A 142 0.48 -10.24 -10.21
C GLU A 142 -0.24 -8.93 -10.53
N ARG A 143 -0.67 -8.19 -9.51
CA ARG A 143 -1.39 -6.91 -9.69
C ARG A 143 -0.61 -5.92 -10.57
N HIS A 144 0.70 -5.80 -10.36
CA HIS A 144 1.54 -4.93 -11.17
C HIS A 144 1.69 -5.43 -12.61
N ALA A 145 1.85 -6.74 -12.81
CA ALA A 145 1.97 -7.35 -14.13
C ALA A 145 0.66 -7.25 -14.93
N GLU A 146 -0.49 -7.56 -14.32
CA GLU A 146 -1.81 -7.40 -14.94
C GLU A 146 -2.07 -5.95 -15.34
N GLY A 147 -1.71 -4.99 -14.48
CA GLY A 147 -1.80 -3.57 -14.80
C GLY A 147 -1.06 -3.18 -16.09
N VAL A 148 0.10 -3.80 -16.36
CA VAL A 148 0.85 -3.57 -17.62
C VAL A 148 0.26 -4.35 -18.79
N ARG A 149 -0.19 -5.58 -18.58
CA ARG A 149 -0.87 -6.40 -19.61
C ARG A 149 -2.08 -5.66 -20.18
N ASP A 150 -2.87 -5.05 -19.30
CA ASP A 150 -4.18 -4.47 -19.63
C ASP A 150 -4.08 -2.98 -20.02
N ALA A 151 -2.93 -2.34 -19.78
CA ALA A 151 -2.72 -0.93 -20.13
C ALA A 151 -2.67 -0.70 -21.65
N GLY A 152 -3.57 0.15 -22.15
CA GLY A 152 -3.61 0.54 -23.58
C GLY A 152 -2.35 1.27 -24.07
N ALA A 153 -1.64 1.95 -23.17
CA ALA A 153 -0.38 2.64 -23.46
C ALA A 153 0.86 1.72 -23.46
N ALA A 154 0.71 0.45 -23.06
CA ALA A 154 1.83 -0.48 -23.01
C ALA A 154 2.23 -0.97 -24.42
N THR A 155 3.54 -0.98 -24.66
CA THR A 155 4.11 -1.50 -25.90
C THR A 155 3.87 -3.02 -26.02
N PRO A 156 3.90 -3.60 -27.24
CA PRO A 156 3.78 -5.05 -27.40
C PRO A 156 4.83 -5.84 -26.62
N MET A 157 6.08 -5.33 -26.55
CA MET A 157 7.15 -5.97 -25.78
C MET A 157 6.86 -5.96 -24.27
N GLN A 158 6.37 -4.85 -23.73
CA GLN A 158 6.00 -4.75 -22.31
C GLN A 158 4.85 -5.69 -21.95
N ARG A 159 3.83 -5.78 -22.80
CA ARG A 159 2.71 -6.72 -22.58
C ARG A 159 3.17 -8.17 -22.62
N MET A 160 4.05 -8.53 -23.56
CA MET A 160 4.63 -9.87 -23.60
C MET A 160 5.47 -10.17 -22.35
N ALA A 161 6.27 -9.20 -21.87
CA ALA A 161 7.01 -9.34 -20.61
C ALA A 161 6.06 -9.54 -19.41
N ALA A 162 4.96 -8.77 -19.34
CA ALA A 162 3.94 -8.94 -18.31
C ALA A 162 3.31 -10.34 -18.32
N VAL A 163 2.94 -10.86 -19.50
CA VAL A 163 2.38 -12.21 -19.64
C VAL A 163 3.38 -13.27 -19.17
N ASN A 164 4.64 -13.20 -19.61
CA ASN A 164 5.68 -14.12 -19.17
C ASN A 164 5.89 -14.09 -17.64
N LEU A 165 5.69 -12.94 -17.01
CA LEU A 165 5.80 -12.79 -15.56
C LEU A 165 4.59 -13.40 -14.83
N LEU A 166 3.38 -13.23 -15.38
CA LEU A 166 2.17 -13.87 -14.87
C LEU A 166 2.27 -15.41 -14.93
N ASP A 167 2.83 -15.96 -16.01
CA ASP A 167 3.05 -17.42 -16.13
C ASP A 167 4.05 -17.94 -15.07
N GLN A 168 5.11 -17.16 -14.79
CA GLN A 168 6.06 -17.48 -13.71
C GLN A 168 5.38 -17.42 -12.33
N ILE A 169 4.55 -16.41 -12.08
CA ILE A 169 3.80 -16.28 -10.83
C ILE A 169 2.84 -17.45 -10.64
N ALA A 170 2.10 -17.83 -11.69
CA ALA A 170 1.19 -18.97 -11.66
C ALA A 170 1.94 -20.29 -11.35
N SER A 171 3.08 -20.50 -12.01
CA SER A 171 3.94 -21.66 -11.75
C SER A 171 4.43 -21.69 -10.30
N ARG A 172 4.86 -20.54 -9.77
CA ARG A 172 5.35 -20.43 -8.39
C ARG A 172 4.23 -20.66 -7.35
N ARG A 173 2.99 -20.25 -7.64
CA ARG A 173 1.83 -20.52 -6.77
C ARG A 173 1.56 -22.02 -6.63
N ILE A 174 1.64 -22.77 -7.72
CA ILE A 174 1.45 -24.23 -7.68
C ILE A 174 2.52 -24.89 -6.81
N GLU A 175 3.78 -24.45 -6.93
CA GLU A 175 4.86 -24.92 -6.07
C GLU A 175 4.59 -24.61 -4.58
N LEU A 176 4.13 -23.39 -4.28
CA LEU A 176 3.85 -22.96 -2.91
C LEU A 176 2.59 -23.61 -2.32
N GLU A 177 1.61 -23.98 -3.15
CA GLU A 177 0.36 -24.59 -2.70
C GLU A 177 0.59 -25.89 -1.91
N LEU A 178 1.55 -26.70 -2.35
CA LEU A 178 1.95 -27.93 -1.67
C LEU A 178 2.63 -27.68 -0.31
N LEU A 179 3.14 -26.47 -0.11
CA LEU A 179 3.97 -26.07 1.01
C LEU A 179 3.18 -25.31 2.09
N VAL A 180 2.12 -24.60 1.70
CA VAL A 180 1.28 -23.81 2.62
C VAL A 180 0.79 -24.59 3.85
N PRO A 181 0.31 -25.85 3.76
CA PRO A 181 -0.17 -26.57 4.94
C PRO A 181 0.92 -26.75 6.02
N ASP A 182 2.15 -27.07 5.61
CA ASP A 182 3.28 -27.23 6.54
C ASP A 182 3.73 -25.88 7.12
N ALA A 183 3.75 -24.82 6.31
CA ALA A 183 4.06 -23.47 6.79
C ALA A 183 3.05 -22.98 7.84
N MET A 184 1.75 -23.28 7.66
CA MET A 184 0.69 -22.98 8.63
C MET A 184 0.87 -23.76 9.93
N ALA A 185 1.18 -25.06 9.87
CA ALA A 185 1.43 -25.88 11.05
C ALA A 185 2.66 -25.38 11.84
N ARG A 186 3.73 -24.96 11.15
CA ARG A 186 4.90 -24.36 11.80
C ARG A 186 4.58 -23.00 12.42
N ALA A 187 3.76 -22.18 11.77
CA ALA A 187 3.35 -20.90 12.31
C ALA A 187 2.57 -21.07 13.62
N GLU A 188 1.66 -22.05 13.67
CA GLU A 188 0.96 -22.45 14.88
C GLU A 188 1.93 -22.93 15.96
N GLN A 189 2.85 -23.84 15.63
CA GLN A 189 3.83 -24.35 16.59
C GLN A 189 4.76 -23.23 17.13
N ALA A 190 5.18 -22.30 16.28
CA ALA A 190 5.98 -21.15 16.67
C ALA A 190 5.18 -20.21 17.59
N PHE A 191 3.90 -19.99 17.28
CA PHE A 191 3.01 -19.17 18.09
C PHE A 191 2.81 -19.77 19.49
N GLU A 192 2.41 -21.05 19.58
CA GLU A 192 2.19 -21.74 20.85
C GLU A 192 3.49 -21.90 21.65
N GLY A 193 4.64 -21.96 20.96
CA GLY A 193 5.97 -21.93 21.58
C GLY A 193 6.46 -20.55 22.00
N GLY A 194 5.66 -19.49 21.89
CA GLY A 194 6.03 -18.12 22.23
C GLY A 194 7.03 -17.45 21.29
N ARG A 195 7.37 -18.08 20.16
CA ARG A 195 8.27 -17.53 19.13
C ARG A 195 7.50 -16.65 18.15
N LEU A 196 6.98 -15.53 18.66
CA LEU A 196 6.05 -14.66 17.92
C LEU A 196 6.64 -14.09 16.62
N GLY A 197 7.95 -13.76 16.60
CA GLY A 197 8.62 -13.25 15.39
C GLY A 197 8.62 -14.26 14.24
N GLU A 198 8.92 -15.53 14.54
CA GLU A 198 8.90 -16.63 13.56
C GLU A 198 7.46 -16.91 13.08
N ALA A 199 6.50 -16.97 14.00
CA ALA A 199 5.09 -17.15 13.67
C ALA A 199 4.57 -16.05 12.74
N LYS A 200 4.90 -14.79 13.03
CA LYS A 200 4.53 -13.63 12.21
C LYS A 200 5.14 -13.70 10.81
N ALA A 201 6.42 -14.05 10.71
CA ALA A 201 7.10 -14.21 9.43
C ALA A 201 6.44 -15.29 8.56
N LEU A 202 6.13 -16.46 9.13
CA LEU A 202 5.46 -17.55 8.42
C LEU A 202 4.04 -17.19 7.99
N ILE A 203 3.25 -16.54 8.85
CA ILE A 203 1.89 -16.07 8.50
C ILE A 203 1.94 -15.05 7.36
N HIS A 204 2.89 -14.13 7.41
CA HIS A 204 3.06 -13.10 6.39
C HIS A 204 3.49 -13.72 5.05
N ALA A 205 4.39 -14.69 5.09
CA ALA A 205 4.81 -15.48 3.95
C ALA A 205 3.63 -16.23 3.30
N VAL A 206 2.80 -16.91 4.08
CA VAL A 206 1.57 -17.57 3.58
C VAL A 206 0.63 -16.54 2.96
N GLN A 207 0.42 -15.40 3.61
CA GLN A 207 -0.45 -14.34 3.08
C GLN A 207 0.04 -13.80 1.72
N PHE A 208 1.34 -13.60 1.56
CA PHE A 208 1.94 -13.02 0.37
C PHE A 208 2.16 -14.01 -0.77
N SER A 209 2.09 -15.31 -0.49
CA SER A 209 2.16 -16.37 -1.50
C SER A 209 1.08 -16.26 -2.59
N GLY A 210 -0.06 -15.63 -2.31
CA GLY A 210 -1.19 -15.57 -3.24
C GLY A 210 -1.82 -16.93 -3.55
N VAL A 211 -1.50 -17.97 -2.78
CA VAL A 211 -2.16 -19.28 -2.86
C VAL A 211 -3.59 -19.15 -2.36
N SER A 212 -4.52 -19.85 -3.03
CA SER A 212 -5.91 -19.93 -2.57
C SER A 212 -5.99 -20.81 -1.32
N LEU A 213 -6.23 -20.18 -0.18
CA LEU A 213 -6.39 -20.88 1.10
C LEU A 213 -7.80 -21.47 1.22
N THR A 214 -7.90 -22.65 1.81
CA THR A 214 -9.19 -23.24 2.24
C THR A 214 -9.87 -22.35 3.30
N ASP A 215 -11.18 -22.50 3.47
CA ASP A 215 -11.94 -21.73 4.48
C ASP A 215 -11.34 -21.87 5.89
N ASP A 216 -11.01 -23.10 6.28
CA ASP A 216 -10.41 -23.39 7.58
C ASP A 216 -9.03 -22.73 7.72
N GLN A 217 -8.18 -22.79 6.68
CA GLN A 217 -6.88 -22.12 6.69
C GLN A 217 -7.00 -20.60 6.77
N ARG A 218 -7.99 -20.00 6.09
CA ARG A 218 -8.26 -18.56 6.16
C ARG A 218 -8.68 -18.13 7.56
N VAL A 219 -9.58 -18.89 8.18
CA VAL A 219 -10.02 -18.66 9.56
C VAL A 219 -8.84 -18.78 10.51
N ALA A 220 -8.06 -19.87 10.42
CA ALA A 220 -6.87 -20.08 11.25
C ALA A 220 -5.87 -18.93 11.11
N LEU A 221 -5.53 -18.52 9.88
CA LEU A 221 -4.61 -17.42 9.62
C LEU A 221 -5.12 -16.09 10.22
N ALA A 222 -6.42 -15.80 10.09
CA ALA A 222 -7.02 -14.61 10.68
C ALA A 222 -6.99 -14.65 12.22
N THR A 223 -7.27 -15.81 12.82
CA THR A 223 -7.21 -16.04 14.27
C THR A 223 -5.80 -15.85 14.81
N TYR A 224 -4.77 -16.44 14.20
CA TYR A 224 -3.40 -16.26 14.68
C TYR A 224 -2.93 -14.82 14.52
N LYS A 225 -3.30 -14.13 13.43
CA LYS A 225 -3.00 -12.71 13.27
C LYS A 225 -3.58 -11.86 14.40
N SER A 226 -4.86 -12.03 14.72
CA SER A 226 -5.50 -11.25 15.78
C SER A 226 -4.89 -11.55 17.14
N ARG A 227 -4.57 -12.82 17.44
CA ARG A 227 -3.88 -13.22 18.67
C ARG A 227 -2.47 -12.62 18.77
N ILE A 228 -1.67 -12.64 17.71
CA ILE A 228 -0.34 -12.01 17.67
C ILE A 228 -0.46 -10.52 17.91
N MET A 229 -1.38 -9.83 17.22
CA MET A 229 -1.59 -8.38 17.41
C MET A 229 -2.02 -8.04 18.83
N ALA A 230 -2.89 -8.85 19.45
CA ALA A 230 -3.31 -8.66 20.84
C ALA A 230 -2.14 -8.82 21.82
N LEU A 231 -1.28 -9.81 21.62
CA LEU A 231 -0.07 -10.01 22.42
C LEU A 231 0.94 -8.88 22.22
N GLU A 232 1.15 -8.41 20.98
CA GLU A 232 2.04 -7.28 20.68
C GLU A 232 1.53 -5.97 21.30
N ALA A 233 0.21 -5.71 21.22
CA ALA A 233 -0.40 -4.54 21.85
C ALA A 233 -0.31 -4.58 23.38
N GLY A 234 -0.54 -5.77 23.97
CA GLY A 234 -0.40 -5.99 25.40
C GLY A 234 1.04 -5.89 25.90
N GLN A 235 2.04 -6.32 25.12
CA GLN A 235 3.47 -6.20 25.47
C GLN A 235 4.02 -4.79 25.24
N GLY A 236 3.51 -4.08 24.23
CA GLY A 236 3.91 -2.70 23.93
C GLY A 236 3.59 -1.71 25.05
N THR A 237 2.49 -1.91 25.79
CA THR A 237 2.19 -1.09 26.98
C THR A 237 3.14 -1.38 28.13
N VAL A 238 3.54 -2.64 28.35
CA VAL A 238 4.47 -2.98 29.45
C VAL A 238 5.88 -2.42 29.20
N LEU A 239 6.36 -2.44 27.95
CA LEU A 239 7.68 -1.87 27.61
C LEU A 239 7.69 -0.33 27.66
N ALA A 240 6.61 0.32 27.20
CA ALA A 240 6.48 1.77 27.27
C ALA A 240 6.37 2.27 28.72
N SER A 241 5.65 1.55 29.59
CA SER A 241 5.56 1.88 31.02
C SER A 241 6.88 1.64 31.76
N ALA A 242 7.59 0.55 31.47
CA ALA A 242 8.89 0.28 32.09
C ALA A 242 9.98 1.30 31.70
N MET A 243 9.89 1.91 30.51
CA MET A 243 10.80 2.99 30.09
C MET A 243 10.36 4.38 30.56
N ALA A 244 9.07 4.61 30.83
CA ALA A 244 8.57 5.87 31.38
C ALA A 244 8.96 6.07 32.86
N GLU A 245 9.19 5.00 33.62
CA GLU A 245 9.62 5.05 35.02
C GLU A 245 11.14 5.24 35.20
N ALA A 246 11.91 5.23 34.10
CA ALA A 246 13.36 5.45 34.11
C ALA A 246 13.74 6.91 33.74
N GLN A 247 12.88 7.90 34.01
CA GLN A 247 13.28 9.31 33.95
C GLN A 247 13.93 9.74 35.27
N PRO A 248 15.23 10.08 35.30
CA PRO A 248 15.87 10.63 36.48
C PRO A 248 15.42 12.08 36.70
N GLY A 249 14.55 12.26 37.69
CA GLY A 249 14.51 13.46 38.54
C GLY A 249 13.75 14.68 37.99
N VAL A 250 12.44 14.67 38.17
CA VAL A 250 11.70 15.90 38.51
C VAL A 250 11.00 15.67 39.84
N VAL A 251 11.49 16.33 40.89
CA VAL A 251 10.87 16.34 42.22
C VAL A 251 9.53 17.06 42.12
N GLN A 252 8.44 16.33 41.90
CA GLN A 252 7.11 16.84 42.13
C GLN A 252 6.83 16.81 43.63
N ARG A 253 6.69 18.00 44.20
CA ARG A 253 6.38 18.22 45.62
C ARG A 253 4.98 17.66 45.90
N ASN A 254 4.99 16.56 46.62
CA ASN A 254 3.85 15.81 47.16
C ASN A 254 2.81 16.73 47.82
N THR A 255 1.62 16.85 47.23
CA THR A 255 0.41 17.37 47.90
C THR A 255 -0.72 16.36 47.70
N GLY A 256 -1.07 15.65 48.77
CA GLY A 256 -2.37 14.99 48.92
C GLY A 256 -2.46 13.55 48.43
N VAL A 257 -1.75 12.63 49.09
CA VAL A 257 -2.08 11.20 49.04
C VAL A 257 -3.44 11.00 49.71
N THR A 258 -4.45 10.71 48.91
CA THR A 258 -5.70 10.11 49.38
C THR A 258 -5.53 8.61 49.20
N THR A 259 -5.24 7.90 50.29
CA THR A 259 -5.20 6.44 50.32
C THR A 259 -6.61 5.91 50.09
N PHE A 260 -6.89 5.41 48.89
CA PHE A 260 -8.08 4.59 48.64
C PHE A 260 -7.77 3.16 49.09
N ASP A 261 -8.29 2.78 50.25
CA ASP A 261 -8.47 1.39 50.64
C ASP A 261 -9.32 0.68 49.59
N THR A 262 -8.68 -0.12 48.73
CA THR A 262 -9.38 -1.06 47.85
C THR A 262 -9.62 -2.35 48.61
N GLN A 263 -10.66 -2.32 49.43
CA GLN A 263 -11.27 -3.54 49.97
C GLN A 263 -11.92 -4.29 48.79
N PRO A 264 -11.58 -5.56 48.51
CA PRO A 264 -12.20 -6.34 47.44
C PRO A 264 -13.58 -6.79 47.91
N THR A 265 -14.54 -5.89 47.79
CA THR A 265 -15.98 -6.15 48.04
C THR A 265 -16.78 -6.10 46.74
N ALA A 266 -16.12 -6.27 45.58
CA ALA A 266 -16.83 -6.50 44.33
C ALA A 266 -17.35 -7.94 44.35
N ASP A 267 -18.67 -8.08 44.35
CA ASP A 267 -19.34 -9.37 44.19
C ASP A 267 -18.79 -10.04 42.91
N PRO A 268 -18.28 -11.28 42.96
CA PRO A 268 -17.77 -11.99 41.77
C PRO A 268 -18.80 -12.04 40.63
N LEU A 269 -20.10 -11.90 40.92
CA LEU A 269 -21.14 -11.79 39.92
C LEU A 269 -21.08 -10.47 39.12
N ASP A 270 -20.71 -9.35 39.76
CA ASP A 270 -20.58 -8.06 39.08
C ASP A 270 -19.36 -8.04 38.15
N GLU A 271 -18.26 -8.68 38.54
CA GLU A 271 -17.09 -8.82 37.68
C GLU A 271 -17.40 -9.68 36.45
N ALA A 272 -18.11 -10.80 36.64
CA ALA A 272 -18.57 -11.64 35.52
C ALA A 272 -19.45 -10.86 34.53
N ARG A 273 -20.30 -9.95 35.01
CA ARG A 273 -21.14 -9.09 34.15
C ARG A 273 -20.34 -8.03 33.41
N ARG A 274 -19.28 -7.47 34.00
CA ARG A 274 -18.36 -6.56 33.29
C ARG A 274 -17.63 -7.26 32.15
N VAL A 275 -17.14 -8.47 32.39
CA VAL A 275 -16.50 -9.29 31.34
C VAL A 275 -17.50 -9.62 30.23
N ALA A 276 -18.74 -9.98 30.58
CA ALA A 276 -19.80 -10.23 29.60
C ALA A 276 -20.12 -8.99 28.75
N ALA A 277 -20.19 -7.80 29.37
CA ALA A 277 -20.40 -6.54 28.67
C ALA A 277 -19.25 -6.23 27.69
N GLN A 278 -18.00 -6.46 28.11
CA GLN A 278 -16.82 -6.27 27.24
C GLN A 278 -16.81 -7.26 26.07
N SER A 279 -17.16 -8.52 26.31
CA SER A 279 -17.27 -9.54 25.25
C SER A 279 -18.35 -9.18 24.23
N LEU A 280 -19.53 -8.78 24.68
CA LEU A 280 -20.64 -8.40 23.79
C LEU A 280 -20.31 -7.13 22.99
N ARG A 281 -19.58 -6.19 23.58
CA ARG A 281 -19.07 -5.02 22.86
C ARG A 281 -18.08 -5.42 21.76
N ALA A 282 -17.10 -6.27 22.06
CA ALA A 282 -16.13 -6.73 21.08
C ALA A 282 -16.81 -7.49 19.93
N GLU A 283 -17.84 -8.29 20.23
CA GLU A 283 -18.67 -8.97 19.23
C GLU A 283 -19.41 -7.96 18.34
N ALA A 284 -20.07 -6.96 18.94
CA ALA A 284 -20.75 -5.89 18.20
C ALA A 284 -19.79 -5.09 17.29
N ASP A 285 -18.59 -4.78 17.80
CA ASP A 285 -17.52 -4.13 17.03
C ASP A 285 -17.05 -5.03 15.86
N GLY A 286 -16.99 -6.35 16.04
CA GLY A 286 -16.69 -7.32 14.98
C GLY A 286 -17.77 -7.36 13.88
N TYR A 287 -19.05 -7.37 14.24
CA TYR A 287 -20.14 -7.27 13.27
C TYR A 287 -20.12 -5.94 12.52
N TYR A 288 -19.80 -4.85 13.22
CA TYR A 288 -19.66 -3.53 12.61
C TYR A 288 -18.55 -3.51 11.56
N GLN A 289 -17.37 -4.03 11.90
CA GLN A 289 -16.20 -4.06 11.01
C GLN A 289 -16.39 -4.98 9.80
N SER A 290 -17.15 -6.07 9.95
CA SER A 290 -17.47 -7.01 8.87
C SER A 290 -18.62 -6.54 7.96
N GLY A 291 -19.18 -5.35 8.20
CA GLY A 291 -20.29 -4.81 7.41
C GLY A 291 -21.65 -5.43 7.74
N GLN A 292 -21.74 -6.24 8.78
CA GLN A 292 -22.96 -6.91 9.23
C GLN A 292 -23.79 -5.97 10.14
N TYR A 293 -24.19 -4.81 9.61
CA TYR A 293 -24.75 -3.70 10.39
C TYR A 293 -26.05 -4.03 11.11
N ALA A 294 -26.89 -4.91 10.56
CA ALA A 294 -28.11 -5.36 11.22
C ALA A 294 -27.78 -6.10 12.54
N GLN A 295 -26.82 -7.03 12.49
CA GLN A 295 -26.36 -7.80 13.66
C GLN A 295 -25.61 -6.91 14.65
N ALA A 296 -24.76 -6.00 14.15
CA ALA A 296 -24.09 -4.99 14.99
C ALA A 296 -25.09 -4.12 15.76
N SER A 297 -26.14 -3.62 15.08
CA SER A 297 -27.17 -2.78 15.71
C SER A 297 -27.94 -3.52 16.81
N GLN A 298 -28.20 -4.81 16.63
CA GLN A 298 -28.86 -5.67 17.61
C GLN A 298 -27.95 -5.90 18.83
N ALA A 299 -26.67 -6.23 18.61
CA ALA A 299 -25.70 -6.46 19.66
C ALA A 299 -25.45 -5.20 20.51
N TYR A 300 -25.27 -4.03 19.89
CA TYR A 300 -25.15 -2.76 20.62
C TYR A 300 -26.44 -2.37 21.36
N SER A 301 -27.63 -2.60 20.77
CA SER A 301 -28.90 -2.33 21.46
C SER A 301 -29.04 -3.20 22.71
N ARG A 302 -28.62 -4.48 22.62
CA ARG A 302 -28.59 -5.41 23.75
C ARG A 302 -27.60 -4.99 24.83
N LEU A 303 -26.41 -4.54 24.43
CA LEU A 303 -25.39 -4.00 25.32
C LEU A 303 -25.92 -2.80 26.13
N LEU A 304 -26.62 -1.87 25.47
CA LEU A 304 -27.24 -0.72 26.13
C LEU A 304 -28.43 -1.09 27.03
N SER A 305 -29.20 -2.14 26.71
CA SER A 305 -30.34 -2.53 27.55
C SER A 305 -29.94 -3.37 28.76
N GLU A 306 -29.00 -4.31 28.60
CA GLU A 306 -28.65 -5.30 29.63
C GLU A 306 -27.47 -4.86 30.50
N PHE A 307 -26.53 -4.07 29.96
CA PHE A 307 -25.25 -3.76 30.61
C PHE A 307 -24.97 -2.27 30.82
N ARG A 308 -25.95 -1.37 30.65
CA ARG A 308 -25.74 0.09 30.76
C ARG A 308 -25.02 0.53 32.02
N GLN A 309 -25.35 -0.08 33.16
CA GLN A 309 -24.78 0.26 34.46
C GLN A 309 -23.30 -0.08 34.61
N TYR A 310 -22.76 -0.92 33.71
CA TYR A 310 -21.36 -1.35 33.70
C TYR A 310 -20.52 -0.60 32.65
N LEU A 311 -21.13 0.32 31.89
CA LEU A 311 -20.46 1.13 30.88
C LEU A 311 -20.15 2.52 31.41
N ALA A 312 -19.03 3.09 30.96
CA ALA A 312 -18.75 4.49 31.24
C ALA A 312 -19.73 5.41 30.47
N PRO A 313 -20.06 6.61 30.99
CA PRO A 313 -20.95 7.56 30.31
C PRO A 313 -20.54 7.88 28.88
N GLU A 314 -19.24 7.97 28.62
CA GLU A 314 -18.66 8.23 27.30
C GLU A 314 -18.89 7.05 26.34
N GLU A 315 -18.79 5.82 26.87
CA GLU A 315 -19.04 4.60 26.10
C GLU A 315 -20.51 4.47 25.71
N ILE A 316 -21.42 4.83 26.61
CA ILE A 316 -22.86 4.87 26.32
C ILE A 316 -23.13 5.80 25.13
N GLY A 317 -22.57 7.03 25.16
CA GLY A 317 -22.75 7.98 24.07
C GLY A 317 -22.19 7.49 22.73
N MET A 318 -21.02 6.85 22.74
CA MET A 318 -20.43 6.25 21.56
C MET A 318 -21.29 5.09 21.02
N ILE A 319 -21.77 4.19 21.89
CA ILE A 319 -22.58 3.03 21.49
C ILE A 319 -23.94 3.49 20.94
N GLU A 320 -24.58 4.48 21.57
CA GLU A 320 -25.81 5.10 21.06
C GLU A 320 -25.60 5.72 19.66
N GLY A 321 -24.45 6.39 19.45
CA GLY A 321 -24.03 6.87 18.13
C GLY A 321 -23.92 5.75 17.10
N ARG A 322 -23.24 4.65 17.45
CA ARG A 322 -23.08 3.48 16.56
C ARG A 322 -24.41 2.78 16.26
N VAL A 323 -25.34 2.69 17.20
CA VAL A 323 -26.68 2.13 16.94
C VAL A 323 -27.42 2.97 15.91
N ASN A 324 -27.36 4.30 16.02
CA ASN A 324 -28.02 5.19 15.07
C ASN A 324 -27.38 5.13 13.68
N GLU A 325 -26.05 5.08 13.61
CA GLU A 325 -25.29 4.90 12.37
C GLU A 325 -25.58 3.56 11.69
N THR A 326 -25.51 2.45 12.43
CA THR A 326 -25.80 1.12 11.87
C THR A 326 -27.24 0.99 11.39
N ARG A 327 -28.21 1.61 12.08
CA ARG A 327 -29.62 1.66 11.62
C ARG A 327 -29.79 2.50 10.36
N SER A 328 -29.11 3.65 10.25
CA SER A 328 -29.20 4.47 9.04
C SER A 328 -28.61 3.73 7.83
N ILE A 329 -27.48 3.03 8.01
CA ILE A 329 -26.85 2.20 6.97
C ILE A 329 -27.76 1.02 6.57
N ALA A 330 -28.35 0.33 7.55
CA ALA A 330 -29.25 -0.79 7.29
C ALA A 330 -30.51 -0.36 6.52
N LEU A 331 -31.05 0.83 6.78
CA LEU A 331 -32.19 1.39 6.05
C LEU A 331 -31.83 1.85 4.63
N GLN A 332 -30.57 2.24 4.37
CA GLN A 332 -30.11 2.77 3.08
C GLN A 332 -29.49 1.73 2.14
N GLY A 333 -29.53 0.43 2.48
CA GLY A 333 -29.08 -0.63 1.58
C GLY A 333 -27.59 -1.00 1.68
N GLY A 334 -26.95 -0.74 2.82
CA GLY A 334 -25.77 -1.50 3.25
C GLY A 334 -24.39 -1.01 2.83
N GLN A 335 -24.26 0.18 2.25
CA GLN A 335 -22.94 0.82 2.10
C GLN A 335 -22.71 1.77 3.28
N PRO A 336 -21.59 1.65 4.03
CA PRO A 336 -21.28 2.60 5.09
C PRO A 336 -21.21 4.00 4.50
N ILE A 337 -21.94 4.93 5.13
CA ILE A 337 -22.01 6.34 4.72
C ILE A 337 -20.60 6.92 4.53
N SER A 338 -19.65 6.53 5.39
CA SER A 338 -18.25 6.97 5.31
C SER A 338 -17.49 6.49 4.08
N GLU A 339 -17.82 5.34 3.49
CA GLU A 339 -17.15 4.85 2.27
C GLU A 339 -17.76 5.50 1.03
N VAL A 340 -19.08 5.71 1.00
CA VAL A 340 -19.73 6.47 -0.08
C VAL A 340 -19.29 7.93 -0.06
N GLU A 341 -19.17 8.53 1.12
CA GLU A 341 -18.63 9.88 1.30
C GLU A 341 -17.15 9.95 0.89
N ARG A 342 -16.33 8.96 1.26
CA ARG A 342 -14.93 8.88 0.83
C ARG A 342 -14.82 8.75 -0.69
N GLN A 343 -15.63 7.88 -1.31
CA GLN A 343 -15.68 7.74 -2.76
C GLN A 343 -16.13 9.03 -3.44
N ARG A 344 -17.18 9.68 -2.92
CA ARG A 344 -17.61 11.00 -3.41
C ARG A 344 -16.53 12.06 -3.26
N GLN A 345 -15.79 12.06 -2.16
CA GLN A 345 -14.70 13.00 -1.93
C GLN A 345 -13.54 12.77 -2.91
N VAL A 346 -13.17 11.52 -3.18
CA VAL A 346 -12.13 11.17 -4.16
C VAL A 346 -12.57 11.59 -5.57
N GLU A 347 -13.83 11.33 -5.95
CA GLU A 347 -14.36 11.76 -7.25
C GLU A 347 -14.43 13.29 -7.36
N ASN A 348 -14.90 13.98 -6.32
CA ASN A 348 -14.92 15.44 -6.26
C ASN A 348 -13.51 16.03 -6.45
N GLN A 349 -12.50 15.47 -5.77
CA GLN A 349 -11.10 15.88 -5.93
C GLN A 349 -10.59 15.64 -7.35
N ARG A 350 -10.90 14.48 -7.94
CA ARG A 350 -10.50 14.12 -9.31
C ARG A 350 -11.10 15.09 -10.33
N ILE A 351 -12.40 15.35 -10.24
CA ILE A 351 -13.12 16.24 -11.16
C ILE A 351 -12.61 17.68 -11.00
N SER A 352 -12.37 18.13 -9.77
CA SER A 352 -11.82 19.47 -9.50
C SER A 352 -10.43 19.65 -10.11
N ALA A 353 -9.57 18.63 -10.04
CA ALA A 353 -8.25 18.67 -10.66
C ALA A 353 -8.32 18.68 -12.20
N GLU A 354 -9.22 17.89 -12.81
CA GLU A 354 -9.43 17.89 -14.26
C GLU A 354 -9.98 19.25 -14.73
N PHE A 355 -10.93 19.81 -14.00
CA PHE A 355 -11.47 21.15 -14.27
C PHE A 355 -10.39 22.23 -14.25
N ALA A 356 -9.56 22.26 -13.19
CA ALA A 356 -8.47 23.22 -13.07
C ALA A 356 -7.46 23.11 -14.23
N ASN A 357 -7.10 21.88 -14.61
CA ASN A 357 -6.20 21.63 -15.73
C ASN A 357 -6.79 22.12 -17.07
N LEU A 358 -8.09 21.89 -17.32
CA LEU A 358 -8.77 22.40 -18.51
C LEU A 358 -8.76 23.94 -18.57
N LEU A 359 -8.96 24.62 -17.44
CA LEU A 359 -8.89 26.09 -17.40
C LEU A 359 -7.47 26.62 -17.58
N GLU A 360 -6.45 25.95 -17.02
CA GLU A 360 -5.04 26.31 -17.21
C GLU A 360 -4.61 26.15 -18.69
N GLN A 361 -5.02 25.05 -19.33
CA GLN A 361 -4.81 24.85 -20.76
C GLN A 361 -5.54 25.91 -21.60
N ALA A 362 -6.77 26.26 -21.22
CA ALA A 362 -7.53 27.30 -21.91
C ALA A 362 -6.84 28.68 -21.81
N ASP A 363 -6.30 29.02 -20.63
CA ASP A 363 -5.56 30.26 -20.43
C ASP A 363 -4.26 30.28 -21.26
N THR A 364 -3.54 29.17 -21.29
CA THR A 364 -2.31 29.00 -22.09
C THR A 364 -2.61 29.20 -23.58
N ALA A 365 -3.62 28.51 -24.11
CA ALA A 365 -4.05 28.66 -25.51
C ALA A 365 -4.47 30.11 -25.82
N LEU A 366 -5.16 30.77 -24.89
CA LEU A 366 -5.56 32.18 -25.04
C LEU A 366 -4.35 33.13 -25.10
N ASN A 367 -3.32 32.87 -24.28
CA ASN A 367 -2.08 33.65 -24.25
C ASN A 367 -1.25 33.45 -25.53
N GLU A 368 -1.29 32.25 -26.12
CA GLU A 368 -0.69 31.95 -27.42
C GLU A 368 -1.48 32.55 -28.60
N GLY A 369 -2.69 33.04 -28.35
CA GLY A 369 -3.57 33.64 -29.35
C GLY A 369 -4.49 32.65 -30.06
N ASP A 370 -4.50 31.38 -29.64
CA ASP A 370 -5.45 30.35 -30.10
C ASP A 370 -6.79 30.50 -29.37
N THR A 371 -7.60 31.46 -29.83
CA THR A 371 -8.92 31.74 -29.25
C THR A 371 -9.92 30.60 -29.48
N ASP A 372 -9.76 29.80 -30.52
CA ASP A 372 -10.65 28.66 -30.80
C ASP A 372 -10.31 27.45 -29.93
N GLY A 373 -9.03 27.17 -29.71
CA GLY A 373 -8.57 26.16 -28.75
C GLY A 373 -9.02 26.48 -27.34
N ALA A 374 -8.81 27.72 -26.88
CA ALA A 374 -9.24 28.18 -25.57
C ALA A 374 -10.76 28.02 -25.38
N GLY A 375 -11.57 28.39 -26.37
CA GLY A 375 -13.03 28.26 -26.32
C GLY A 375 -13.54 26.81 -26.26
N ARG A 376 -12.88 25.87 -26.91
CA ARG A 376 -13.22 24.43 -26.80
C ARG A 376 -12.91 23.89 -25.40
N LEU A 377 -11.78 24.28 -24.82
CA LEU A 377 -11.36 23.83 -23.50
C LEU A 377 -12.27 24.35 -22.39
N SER A 378 -12.65 25.64 -22.42
CA SER A 378 -13.62 26.22 -21.48
C SER A 378 -14.99 25.56 -21.57
N SER A 379 -15.47 25.28 -22.79
CA SER A 379 -16.74 24.57 -23.01
C SER A 379 -16.70 23.13 -22.45
N ARG A 380 -15.56 22.45 -22.60
CA ARG A 380 -15.35 21.11 -22.01
C ARG A 380 -15.32 21.16 -20.48
N ALA A 381 -14.69 22.18 -19.89
CA ALA A 381 -14.69 22.39 -18.45
C ALA A 381 -16.10 22.59 -17.91
N LEU A 382 -16.95 23.36 -18.61
CA LEU A 382 -18.35 23.55 -18.24
C LEU A 382 -19.15 22.23 -18.29
N ALA A 383 -19.04 21.50 -19.41
CA ALA A 383 -19.71 20.21 -19.57
C ALA A 383 -19.24 19.17 -18.53
N LEU A 384 -17.98 19.22 -18.10
CA LEU A 384 -17.46 18.36 -17.04
C LEU A 384 -18.22 18.59 -15.72
N ILE A 385 -18.47 19.84 -15.35
CA ILE A 385 -19.21 20.17 -14.11
C ILE A 385 -20.68 19.78 -14.22
N GLU A 386 -21.33 20.06 -15.36
CA GLU A 386 -22.74 19.72 -15.59
C GLU A 386 -23.01 18.22 -15.52
N ASN A 387 -22.09 17.40 -16.06
CA ASN A 387 -22.24 15.93 -16.00
C ASN A 387 -21.99 15.34 -14.60
N ASN A 388 -21.43 16.12 -13.67
CA ASN A 388 -20.99 15.64 -12.37
C ASN A 388 -21.59 16.44 -11.18
N GLU A 389 -22.69 17.17 -11.38
CA GLU A 389 -23.30 18.03 -10.35
C GLU A 389 -23.61 17.29 -9.05
N SER A 390 -23.95 15.99 -9.12
CA SER A 390 -24.26 15.15 -7.96
C SER A 390 -23.10 14.96 -6.97
N TYR A 391 -21.86 15.25 -7.39
CA TYR A 391 -20.66 15.09 -6.55
C TYR A 391 -20.28 16.37 -5.80
N PHE A 392 -20.97 17.48 -6.04
CA PHE A 392 -20.65 18.79 -5.49
C PHE A 392 -21.81 19.36 -4.67
N ALA A 393 -21.49 20.29 -3.77
CA ALA A 393 -22.51 21.15 -3.19
C ALA A 393 -23.02 22.15 -4.24
N GLN A 394 -24.29 22.53 -4.19
CA GLN A 394 -24.88 23.44 -5.18
C GLN A 394 -24.11 24.76 -5.30
N SER A 395 -23.69 25.33 -4.17
CA SER A 395 -22.89 26.56 -4.15
C SER A 395 -21.53 26.42 -4.83
N GLU A 396 -20.94 25.22 -4.79
CA GLU A 396 -19.67 24.92 -5.46
C GLU A 396 -19.88 24.76 -6.97
N VAL A 397 -20.94 24.08 -7.39
CA VAL A 397 -21.34 23.99 -8.81
C VAL A 397 -21.50 25.39 -9.40
N ASP A 398 -22.24 26.26 -8.73
CA ASP A 398 -22.49 27.62 -9.20
C ASP A 398 -21.18 28.41 -9.35
N ARG A 399 -20.25 28.27 -8.39
CA ARG A 399 -18.91 28.88 -8.45
C ARG A 399 -18.10 28.38 -9.64
N LEU A 400 -18.01 27.06 -9.83
CA LEU A 400 -17.22 26.45 -10.92
C LEU A 400 -17.80 26.82 -12.29
N LYS A 401 -19.13 26.84 -12.43
CA LYS A 401 -19.80 27.32 -13.65
C LYS A 401 -19.48 28.78 -13.94
N ALA A 402 -19.53 29.64 -12.92
CA ALA A 402 -19.18 31.05 -13.07
C ALA A 402 -17.73 31.24 -13.52
N GLU A 403 -16.80 30.42 -13.03
CA GLU A 403 -15.38 30.45 -13.42
C GLU A 403 -15.18 30.05 -14.89
N ALA A 404 -15.80 28.95 -15.35
CA ALA A 404 -15.74 28.53 -16.75
C ALA A 404 -16.38 29.56 -17.70
N GLN A 405 -17.50 30.17 -17.28
CA GLN A 405 -18.16 31.25 -18.02
C GLN A 405 -17.29 32.52 -18.10
N ALA A 406 -16.59 32.87 -17.03
CA ALA A 406 -15.64 33.99 -17.04
C ALA A 406 -14.48 33.73 -18.02
N MET A 407 -13.97 32.50 -18.11
CA MET A 407 -12.98 32.13 -19.13
C MET A 407 -13.55 32.29 -20.54
N GLN A 408 -14.78 31.84 -20.81
CA GLN A 408 -15.44 32.03 -22.10
C GLN A 408 -15.55 33.50 -22.50
N GLN A 409 -15.93 34.37 -21.55
CA GLN A 409 -16.01 35.82 -21.79
C GLN A 409 -14.64 36.42 -22.14
N ARG A 410 -13.55 35.95 -21.52
CA ARG A 410 -12.17 36.36 -21.85
C ARG A 410 -11.80 35.94 -23.28
N VAL A 411 -12.14 34.72 -23.68
CA VAL A 411 -11.93 34.21 -25.05
C VAL A 411 -12.63 35.10 -26.07
N ASP A 412 -13.91 35.41 -25.85
CA ASP A 412 -14.71 36.23 -26.78
C ASP A 412 -14.23 37.68 -26.84
N ALA A 413 -13.73 38.23 -25.73
CA ALA A 413 -13.09 39.55 -25.72
C ALA A 413 -11.81 39.54 -26.56
N ARG A 414 -10.96 38.51 -26.42
CA ARG A 414 -9.71 38.38 -27.17
C ARG A 414 -9.96 38.18 -28.67
N ARG A 415 -10.96 37.37 -29.04
CA ARG A 415 -11.36 37.17 -30.45
C ARG A 415 -11.74 38.50 -31.12
N ARG A 416 -12.59 39.30 -30.46
CA ARG A 416 -12.96 40.64 -30.95
C ARG A 416 -11.77 41.58 -31.10
N GLN A 417 -10.79 41.51 -30.18
CA GLN A 417 -9.55 42.28 -30.31
C GLN A 417 -8.72 41.85 -31.53
N GLN A 418 -8.60 40.54 -31.78
CA GLN A 418 -7.89 40.03 -32.96
C GLN A 418 -8.57 40.43 -34.27
N GLU A 419 -9.91 40.35 -34.33
CA GLU A 419 -10.68 40.77 -35.50
C GLU A 419 -10.48 42.25 -35.83
N THR A 420 -10.53 43.13 -34.81
CA THR A 420 -10.31 44.56 -35.03
C THR A 420 -8.87 44.89 -35.45
N ALA A 421 -7.87 44.19 -34.89
CA ALA A 421 -6.47 44.33 -35.28
C ALA A 421 -6.22 43.85 -36.73
N ASN A 422 -6.83 42.72 -37.12
CA ASN A 422 -6.73 42.19 -38.48
C ASN A 422 -7.37 43.15 -39.50
N ALA A 423 -8.59 43.66 -39.21
CA ALA A 423 -9.27 44.63 -40.06
C ALA A 423 -8.46 45.92 -40.21
N ALA A 424 -7.84 46.41 -39.13
CA ALA A 424 -6.97 47.59 -39.18
C ALA A 424 -5.72 47.35 -40.06
N THR A 425 -5.12 46.16 -39.98
CA THR A 425 -3.95 45.76 -40.78
C THR A 425 -4.32 45.67 -42.27
N GLU A 426 -5.48 45.11 -42.58
CA GLU A 426 -5.99 45.03 -43.95
C GLU A 426 -6.31 46.42 -44.53
N ALA A 427 -6.96 47.29 -43.76
CA ALA A 427 -7.23 48.66 -44.15
C ALA A 427 -5.93 49.47 -44.38
N ALA A 428 -4.88 49.22 -43.60
CA ALA A 428 -3.57 49.83 -43.80
C ALA A 428 -2.86 49.30 -45.06
N ARG A 429 -3.08 48.04 -45.44
CA ARG A 429 -2.49 47.43 -46.65
C ARG A 429 -3.15 47.92 -47.95
N LEU A 430 -4.42 48.31 -47.89
CA LEU A 430 -5.17 48.82 -49.04
C LEU A 430 -4.95 50.31 -49.31
N ARG A 431 -4.33 51.04 -48.38
CA ARG A 431 -3.88 52.43 -48.55
C ARG A 431 -2.46 52.45 -49.10
#